data_AF-A0A660MCI8-F1
#
_entry.id   AF-A0A660MCI8-F1
#
_cell.length_a   1.000
_cell.length_b   1.000
_cell.length_c   1.000
_cell.angle_alpha   90.00
_cell.angle_beta   90.00
_cell.angle_gamma   90.00
#
_symmetry.space_group_name_H-M   'P 1'
#
loop_
_entity.id
_entity.type
_entity.pdbx_description
1 polymer ?
#
loop_
_entity_poly.entity_id
_entity_poly.type
_entity_poly.pdbx_seq_one_letter_code
_entity_poly.pdbx_strand_id
1 'polypeptide(L)' 'MDATNLPPLSVSDFLACASQVLEGAFPVLTVEGEVASMAVRQGKFVFFDLKDETGSVSCFMMVWQLRVAL' A
#
# COMPACT_ATOMS: atom_id res chain seq x y z
N MET A 1 -17.18 -21.49 -21.60
CA MET A 1 -16.08 -21.39 -20.63
C MET A 1 -16.62 -20.58 -19.48
N ASP A 2 -17.21 -21.27 -18.50
CA ASP A 2 -17.91 -20.65 -17.39
C ASP A 2 -16.89 -20.01 -16.45
N ALA A 3 -16.88 -18.67 -16.42
CA ALA A 3 -16.00 -17.88 -15.56
C ALA A 3 -16.37 -17.98 -14.05
N THR A 4 -17.23 -18.92 -13.68
CA THR A 4 -17.92 -18.95 -12.38
C THR A 4 -17.36 -19.98 -11.40
N ASN A 5 -16.29 -20.73 -11.75
CA ASN A 5 -15.72 -21.75 -10.86
C ASN A 5 -14.19 -21.71 -10.80
N LEU A 6 -13.63 -20.52 -10.53
CA LEU A 6 -12.21 -20.41 -10.19
C LEU A 6 -12.02 -20.85 -8.73
N PRO A 7 -11.04 -21.72 -8.43
CA PRO A 7 -10.75 -22.09 -7.06
C PRO A 7 -10.36 -20.84 -6.24
N PRO A 8 -10.82 -20.72 -4.98
CA PRO A 8 -10.47 -19.59 -4.15
C PRO A 8 -8.95 -19.55 -3.94
N LEU A 9 -8.36 -18.38 -4.16
CA LEU A 9 -6.93 -18.14 -3.90
C LEU A 9 -6.69 -18.10 -2.39
N SER A 10 -5.57 -18.65 -1.94
CA SER A 10 -5.09 -18.36 -0.58
C SER A 10 -4.69 -16.89 -0.49
N VAL A 11 -4.64 -16.35 0.73
CA VAL A 11 -4.20 -14.97 0.96
C VAL A 11 -2.79 -14.74 0.37
N SER A 12 -1.89 -15.71 0.55
CA SER A 12 -0.53 -15.65 0.01
C SER A 12 -0.50 -15.65 -1.51
N ASP A 13 -1.33 -16.47 -2.16
CA ASP A 13 -1.39 -16.54 -3.63
C ASP A 13 -1.93 -15.24 -4.21
N PHE A 14 -2.95 -14.66 -3.58
CA PHE A 14 -3.47 -13.36 -3.98
C PHE A 14 -2.42 -12.25 -3.84
N LEU A 15 -1.69 -12.20 -2.72
CA LEU A 15 -0.63 -11.22 -2.50
C LEU A 15 0.52 -11.38 -3.51
N ALA A 16 0.91 -12.61 -3.82
CA ALA A 16 1.93 -12.90 -4.82
C ALA A 16 1.49 -12.42 -6.22
N CYS A 17 0.26 -12.74 -6.64
CA CYS A 17 -0.28 -12.27 -7.90
C CYS A 17 -0.37 -10.73 -7.97
N ALA A 18 -0.88 -10.09 -6.92
CA ALA A 18 -1.00 -8.64 -6.87
C ALA A 18 0.38 -7.96 -6.97
N SER A 19 1.37 -8.45 -6.22
CA SER A 19 2.72 -7.90 -6.22
C SER A 19 3.39 -8.06 -7.59
N GLN A 20 3.29 -9.24 -8.21
CA GLN A 20 3.83 -9.50 -9.54
C GLN A 20 3.24 -8.56 -10.61
N VAL A 21 1.92 -8.34 -10.58
CA VAL A 21 1.26 -7.42 -11.52
C VAL A 21 1.73 -5.98 -11.29
N LEU A 22 1.86 -5.56 -10.03
CA LEU A 22 2.30 -4.21 -9.69
C LEU A 22 3.76 -3.96 -10.13
N GLU A 23 4.65 -4.91 -9.85
CA GLU A 23 6.07 -4.84 -10.24
C GLU A 23 6.25 -4.82 -11.76
N GLY A 24 5.44 -5.60 -12.49
CA GLY A 24 5.48 -5.64 -13.96
C GLY A 24 4.90 -4.39 -14.62
N ALA A 25 3.84 -3.82 -14.04
CA ALA A 25 3.15 -2.66 -14.61
C ALA A 25 3.79 -1.32 -14.23
N PHE A 26 4.37 -1.22 -13.04
CA PHE A 26 4.86 0.04 -12.47
C PHE A 26 6.26 -0.12 -11.86
N PRO A 27 7.34 -0.02 -12.66
CA PRO A 27 8.69 -0.12 -12.13
C PRO A 27 9.05 1.03 -11.16
N VAL A 28 8.44 2.20 -11.33
CA VAL A 28 8.49 3.32 -10.39
C VAL A 28 7.10 3.95 -10.32
N LEU A 29 6.52 4.04 -9.12
CA LEU A 29 5.23 4.66 -8.86
C LEU A 29 5.37 5.73 -7.77
N THR A 30 4.74 6.88 -7.98
CA THR A 30 4.59 7.93 -6.97
C THR A 30 3.11 8.21 -6.80
N VAL A 31 2.68 8.34 -5.54
CA VAL A 31 1.28 8.58 -5.18
C VAL A 31 1.22 9.85 -4.34
N GLU A 32 0.36 10.77 -4.73
CA GLU A 32 0.08 12.01 -4.02
C GLU A 32 -1.33 11.93 -3.42
N GLY A 33 -1.50 12.52 -2.24
CA GLY A 33 -2.77 12.53 -1.55
C GLY A 33 -2.66 13.27 -0.22
N GLU A 34 -3.80 13.43 0.46
CA GLU A 34 -3.84 14.06 1.76
C GLU A 34 -3.40 13.07 2.84
N VAL A 35 -2.48 13.50 3.71
CA VAL A 35 -2.04 12.68 4.85
C VAL A 35 -3.10 12.70 5.93
N ALA A 36 -3.57 11.52 6.31
CA ALA A 36 -4.48 11.32 7.43
C ALA A 36 -3.91 10.30 8.42
N SER A 37 -4.44 10.32 9.65
CA SER A 37 -4.14 9.31 10.68
C SER A 37 -2.64 9.13 11.02
N MET A 38 -1.78 10.14 10.79
CA MET A 38 -0.34 9.99 10.97
C MET A 38 0.03 9.72 12.43
N ALA A 39 0.80 8.65 12.65
CA ALA A 39 1.18 8.16 13.96
C ALA A 39 2.59 7.62 13.97
N VAL A 40 3.43 8.16 14.86
CA VAL A 40 4.76 7.61 15.14
C VAL A 40 4.68 6.63 16.30
N ARG A 41 5.21 5.42 16.11
CA ARG A 41 5.28 4.37 17.14
C ARG A 41 6.73 4.07 17.47
N GLN A 42 7.02 4.00 18.77
CA GLN A 42 8.34 3.67 19.32
C GLN A 42 9.49 4.57 18.79
N GLY A 43 9.16 5.77 18.31
CA GLY A 43 10.11 6.70 17.68
C GLY A 43 10.77 6.20 16.39
N LYS A 44 10.29 5.09 15.82
CA LYS A 44 10.95 4.41 14.68
C LYS A 44 10.03 4.14 13.50
N PHE A 45 8.73 3.97 13.76
CA PHE A 45 7.77 3.54 12.76
C PHE A 45 6.73 4.63 12.53
N VAL A 46 6.54 5.02 11.28
CA VAL A 46 5.49 5.95 10.86
C VAL A 46 4.40 5.16 10.17
N PHE A 47 3.18 5.29 10.67
CA PHE A 47 1.97 4.81 10.02
C PHE A 47 1.14 6.03 9.65
N PHE A 48 0.67 6.09 8.41
CA PHE A 48 -0.21 7.15 7.94
C PHE A 48 -1.05 6.62 6.80
N ASP A 49 -2.18 7.27 6.54
CA ASP A 49 -3.00 6.99 5.37
C ASP A 49 -2.82 8.12 4.36
N LEU A 50 -2.72 7.80 3.07
CA LEU A 50 -2.93 8.75 1.98
C LEU A 50 -4.36 8.63 1.49
N LYS A 51 -5.10 9.73 1.47
CA LYS A 51 -6.51 9.78 1.10
C LYS A 51 -6.77 10.74 -0.06
N ASP A 52 -7.82 10.42 -0.82
CA ASP A 52 -8.48 11.30 -1.77
C ASP A 52 -10.01 11.24 -1.55
N GLU A 53 -10.79 11.79 -2.48
CA GLU A 53 -12.26 11.82 -2.40
C GLU A 53 -12.92 10.43 -2.34
N THR A 54 -12.25 9.39 -2.83
CA THR A 54 -12.84 8.08 -3.11
C THR A 54 -12.07 6.90 -2.50
N GLY A 55 -10.81 7.11 -2.12
CA GLY A 55 -9.87 6.06 -1.74
C GLY A 55 -8.97 6.43 -0.58
N SER A 56 -8.41 5.39 0.04
CA SER A 56 -7.43 5.50 1.12
C SER A 56 -6.40 4.39 0.97
N VAL A 57 -5.12 4.75 1.02
CA VAL A 57 -3.98 3.82 1.03
C VAL A 57 -3.28 3.93 2.36
N SER A 58 -3.22 2.83 3.12
CA SER A 58 -2.45 2.79 4.35
C SER A 58 -0.97 2.59 4.04
N CYS A 59 -0.13 3.47 4.58
CA CYS A 59 1.30 3.52 4.36
C CYS A 59 2.06 3.25 5.65
N PHE A 60 3.18 2.53 5.51
CA PHE A 60 4.13 2.26 6.58
C PHE A 60 5.53 2.56 6.10
N MET A 61 6.30 3.26 6.93
CA MET A 61 7.71 3.52 6.68
C MET A 61 8.48 3.69 7.99
N MET A 62 9.81 3.58 7.91
CA MET A 62 10.66 3.98 9.03
C MET A 62 10.78 5.50 9.10
N VAL A 63 10.86 6.07 10.31
CA VAL A 63 10.95 7.53 10.53
C VAL A 63 12.10 8.16 9.74
N TRP A 64 13.24 7.49 9.62
CA TRP A 64 14.40 8.01 8.89
C TRP A 64 14.20 8.05 7.36
N GLN A 65 13.22 7.33 6.82
CA GLN A 65 12.87 7.40 5.39
C GLN A 65 12.02 8.65 5.08
N LEU A 66 11.47 9.31 6.11
CA LEU A 66 10.65 10.50 5.95
C LEU A 66 11.55 11.66 5.53
N ARG A 67 11.27 12.25 4.37
CA ARG A 67 12.06 13.37 3.83
C ARG A 67 11.52 14.74 4.20
N VAL A 68 10.52 14.78 5.07
CA VAL A 68 9.91 15.99 5.62
C VAL A 68 10.08 16.00 7.13
N ALA A 69 10.15 17.20 7.71
CA ALA A 69 10.16 17.34 9.16
C ALA A 69 8.78 16.97 9.72
N LEU A 70 8.77 16.23 10.84
CA LEU A 70 7.56 15.96 11.64
C LEU A 70 7.13 17.19 12.43
#